data_AF-A0A8S3DYM2-F1
#
_entry.id   AF-A0A8S3DYM2-F1
#
_cell.length_a   1.000
_cell.length_b   1.000
_cell.length_c   1.000
_cell.angle_alpha   90.00
_cell.angle_beta   90.00
_cell.angle_gamma   90.00
#
_symmetry.space_group_name_H-M   'P 1'
#
loop_
_entity.id
_entity.type
_entity.pdbx_description
1 polymer ?
#
loop_
_entity_poly.entity_id
_entity_poly.type
_entity_poly.pdbx_seq_one_letter_code
_entity_poly.pdbx_strand_id
1 'polypeptide(L)'
;MAEQSQESSDKNVEIWKIKKLIKSLEAARGNGTSMISLIIPPRDQIPRIAKMLADEYGTASNIKSRVNRLSVLSAITSVQARLKLYNKVPNNGLVIYCGTIVTED
;
A
#
# COMPACT_ATOMS: atom_id res chain seq x y z
N MET A 1 28.55 1.58 26.06
CA MET A 1 27.80 0.33 26.34
C MET A 1 26.29 0.56 26.55
N ALA A 2 25.82 1.78 26.89
CA ALA A 2 24.39 2.09 27.01
C ALA A 2 23.64 2.22 25.65
N GLU A 3 24.33 2.63 24.58
CA GLU A 3 23.70 2.88 23.27
C GLU A 3 23.26 1.60 22.54
N GLN A 4 23.97 0.48 22.70
CA GLN A 4 23.62 -0.79 22.06
C GLN A 4 22.29 -1.38 22.57
N SER A 5 21.91 -1.08 23.81
CA SER A 5 20.68 -1.58 24.43
C SER A 5 19.43 -0.82 23.95
N GLN A 6 19.56 0.47 23.64
CA GLN A 6 18.47 1.29 23.09
C GLN A 6 18.18 0.92 21.63
N GLU A 7 19.20 0.84 20.76
CA GLU A 7 19.03 0.42 19.37
C GLU A 7 18.37 -0.96 19.22
N SER A 8 18.71 -1.89 20.11
CA SER A 8 18.12 -3.24 20.11
C SER A 8 16.63 -3.20 20.48
N SER A 9 16.25 -2.30 21.40
CA SER A 9 14.87 -2.12 21.85
C SER A 9 14.03 -1.45 20.76
N ASP A 10 14.57 -0.44 20.08
CA ASP A 10 13.91 0.25 18.96
C ASP A 10 13.64 -0.69 17.79
N LYS A 11 14.62 -1.53 17.42
CA LYS A 11 14.46 -2.58 16.40
C LYS A 11 13.36 -3.57 16.78
N ASN A 12 13.27 -3.96 18.05
CA ASN A 12 12.22 -4.87 18.51
C ASN A 12 10.83 -4.25 18.43
N VAL A 13 10.72 -2.93 18.69
CA VAL A 13 9.47 -2.18 18.53
C VAL A 13 9.08 -2.07 17.05
N GLU A 14 10.03 -1.84 16.14
CA GLU A 14 9.78 -1.83 14.70
C GLU A 14 9.29 -3.19 14.19
N ILE A 15 9.94 -4.28 14.62
CA ILE A 15 9.53 -5.65 14.29
C ILE A 15 8.11 -5.92 14.80
N TRP A 16 7.77 -5.48 16.01
CA TRP A 16 6.43 -5.64 16.55
C TRP A 16 5.38 -4.84 15.75
N LYS A 17 5.69 -3.60 15.36
CA LYS A 17 4.82 -2.78 14.51
C LYS A 17 4.56 -3.44 13.16
N ILE A 18 5.59 -4.00 12.52
CA ILE A 18 5.47 -4.72 11.25
C ILE A 18 4.61 -5.97 11.43
N LYS A 19 4.89 -6.80 12.45
CA LYS A 19 4.09 -8.01 12.73
C LYS A 19 2.63 -7.69 13.01
N LYS A 20 2.36 -6.61 13.75
CA LYS A 20 1.00 -6.14 14.02
C LYS A 20 0.31 -5.67 12.75
N LEU A 21 1.02 -4.93 11.88
CA LEU A 21 0.49 -4.50 10.59
C LEU A 21 0.13 -5.68 9.70
N ILE A 22 1.00 -6.69 9.59
CA ILE A 22 0.73 -7.92 8.82
C ILE A 22 -0.53 -8.60 9.35
N LYS A 23 -0.63 -8.79 10.68
CA LYS A 23 -1.81 -9.41 11.30
C LYS A 23 -3.10 -8.62 11.03
N SER A 24 -3.05 -7.29 11.07
CA SER A 24 -4.19 -6.43 10.72
C SER A 24 -4.57 -6.53 9.25
N LEU A 25 -3.59 -6.64 8.35
CA LEU A 25 -3.81 -6.78 6.91
C LEU A 25 -4.33 -8.18 6.53
N GLU A 26 -3.89 -9.23 7.22
CA GLU A 26 -4.42 -10.59 7.03
C GLU A 26 -5.87 -10.72 7.51
N ALA A 27 -6.21 -10.03 8.60
CA ALA A 27 -7.59 -9.97 9.10
C ALA A 27 -8.51 -9.11 8.23
N ALA A 28 -7.95 -8.18 7.44
CA ALA A 28 -8.71 -7.32 6.56
C ALA A 28 -9.28 -8.10 5.36
N ARG A 29 -10.56 -8.49 5.44
CA ARG A 29 -11.31 -8.98 4.28
C ARG A 29 -12.01 -7.82 3.56
N GLY A 30 -11.81 -7.74 2.25
CA GLY A 30 -12.55 -6.84 1.36
C GLY A 30 -13.56 -7.61 0.52
N ASN A 31 -14.61 -6.93 0.06
CA ASN A 31 -15.51 -7.48 -0.95
C ASN A 31 -14.83 -7.42 -2.32
N GLY A 32 -14.31 -8.56 -2.79
CA GLY A 32 -13.65 -8.69 -4.10
C GLY A 32 -12.32 -7.93 -4.20
N THR A 33 -12.05 -7.33 -5.37
CA THR A 33 -10.79 -6.64 -5.72
C THR A 33 -10.70 -5.22 -5.12
N SER A 34 -10.97 -5.08 -3.83
CA SER A 34 -11.06 -3.78 -3.16
C SER A 34 -9.78 -3.41 -2.39
N MET A 35 -8.72 -4.23 -2.52
CA MET A 35 -7.44 -4.07 -1.82
C MET A 35 -6.30 -4.07 -2.84
N ILE A 36 -5.44 -3.06 -2.75
CA ILE A 36 -4.24 -2.89 -3.58
C ILE A 36 -3.03 -2.88 -2.66
N SER A 37 -2.06 -3.73 -2.97
CA SER A 37 -0.75 -3.75 -2.33
C SER A 37 0.30 -3.35 -3.36
N LEU A 38 0.88 -2.17 -3.19
CA LEU A 38 1.93 -1.65 -4.07
C LEU A 38 3.27 -1.71 -3.33
N ILE A 39 4.21 -2.50 -3.84
CA ILE A 39 5.56 -2.63 -3.33
C ILE A 39 6.51 -2.03 -4.35
N ILE A 40 7.28 -1.03 -3.94
CA ILE A 40 8.21 -0.30 -4.79
C ILE A 40 9.63 -0.61 -4.30
N PRO A 41 10.45 -1.30 -5.10
CA PRO A 41 11.81 -1.60 -4.72
C PRO A 41 12.63 -0.31 -4.64
N PRO A 42 13.69 -0.29 -3.81
CA PRO A 42 14.62 0.83 -3.80
C PRO A 42 15.25 0.96 -5.19
N ARG A 43 15.54 2.19 -5.60
CA ARG A 43 16.06 2.58 -6.94
C ARG A 43 15.02 2.62 -8.08
N ASP A 44 13.76 2.27 -7.84
CA ASP A 44 12.71 2.54 -8.84
C ASP A 44 12.33 4.03 -8.85
N GLN A 45 11.73 4.47 -9.96
CA GLN A 45 11.32 5.85 -10.17
C GLN A 45 9.82 6.00 -9.94
N ILE A 46 9.43 6.98 -9.12
CA ILE A 46 8.02 7.33 -8.85
C ILE A 46 7.20 7.54 -10.15
N PRO A 47 7.71 8.24 -11.19
CA PRO A 47 6.97 8.43 -12.44
C PRO A 47 6.65 7.12 -13.18
N ARG A 48 7.53 6.12 -13.10
CA ARG A 48 7.30 4.81 -13.73
C ARG A 48 6.12 4.09 -13.08
N ILE A 49 6.07 4.10 -11.75
CA ILE A 49 4.96 3.53 -10.99
C ILE A 49 3.67 4.32 -11.20
N ALA A 50 3.75 5.66 -11.26
CA ALA A 50 2.61 6.51 -11.56
C ALA A 50 2.01 6.21 -12.95
N LYS A 51 2.86 5.95 -13.96
CA LYS A 51 2.42 5.53 -15.29
C LYS A 51 1.72 4.17 -15.25
N MET A 52 2.33 3.18 -14.59
CA MET A 52 1.73 1.85 -14.41
C MET A 52 0.34 1.96 -13.76
N LEU A 53 0.18 2.77 -12.72
CA LEU A 53 -1.12 2.98 -12.08
C LEU A 53 -2.13 3.68 -13.01
N ALA A 54 -1.69 4.55 -13.91
CA ALA A 54 -2.56 5.19 -14.89
C ALA A 54 -3.05 4.20 -15.96
N ASP A 55 -2.16 3.31 -16.42
CA ASP A 55 -2.51 2.24 -17.36
C ASP A 55 -3.49 1.22 -16.72
N GLU A 56 -3.26 0.86 -15.46
CA GLU A 56 -4.17 0.02 -14.66
C GLU A 56 -5.52 0.71 -14.41
N TYR A 57 -5.54 2.04 -14.20
CA TYR A 57 -6.78 2.81 -14.06
C TYR A 57 -7.64 2.72 -15.33
N GLY A 58 -7.02 2.86 -16.51
CA GLY A 58 -7.70 2.70 -17.79
C GLY A 58 -8.26 1.29 -17.99
N THR A 59 -7.49 0.29 -17.61
CA THR A 59 -7.90 -1.13 -17.70
C THR A 59 -9.05 -1.44 -16.74
N ALA A 60 -9.00 -0.93 -15.52
CA ALA A 60 -10.05 -1.07 -14.51
C ALA A 60 -11.39 -0.46 -14.95
N SER A 61 -11.38 0.54 -15.84
CA SER A 61 -12.61 1.11 -16.42
C SER A 61 -13.42 0.09 -17.22
N ASN A 62 -12.78 -0.95 -17.78
CA ASN A 62 -13.44 -2.00 -18.57
C ASN A 62 -14.13 -3.08 -17.71
N ILE A 63 -14.05 -2.99 -16.37
CA ILE A 63 -14.73 -3.93 -15.49
C ILE A 63 -16.24 -3.80 -15.65
N LYS A 64 -16.92 -4.92 -15.93
CA LYS A 64 -18.37 -4.98 -16.17
C LYS A 64 -19.21 -4.65 -14.94
N SER A 65 -18.83 -5.16 -13.76
CA SER A 65 -19.53 -4.85 -12.51
C SER A 65 -19.29 -3.40 -12.10
N ARG A 66 -20.38 -2.61 -12.02
CA ARG A 66 -20.32 -1.20 -11.60
C ARG A 66 -19.69 -1.04 -10.22
N VAL A 67 -20.06 -1.91 -9.28
CA VAL A 67 -19.60 -1.84 -7.88
C VAL A 67 -18.10 -2.12 -7.82
N ASN A 68 -17.63 -3.21 -8.44
CA ASN A 68 -16.21 -3.56 -8.46
C ASN A 68 -15.38 -2.51 -9.20
N ARG A 69 -15.90 -1.98 -10.31
CA ARG A 69 -15.24 -0.90 -11.04
C ARG A 69 -15.02 0.32 -10.17
N LEU A 70 -16.04 0.79 -9.46
CA LEU A 70 -15.92 1.94 -8.55
C LEU A 70 -14.93 1.67 -7.41
N SER A 71 -14.96 0.48 -6.81
CA SER A 71 -14.02 0.10 -5.75
C SER A 71 -12.57 0.13 -6.24
N VAL A 72 -12.29 -0.45 -7.41
CA VAL A 72 -10.92 -0.49 -7.98
C VAL A 72 -10.45 0.91 -8.36
N LEU A 73 -11.28 1.70 -9.06
CA LEU A 73 -10.92 3.06 -9.45
C LEU A 73 -10.63 3.94 -8.23
N SER A 74 -11.47 3.86 -7.19
CA SER A 74 -11.28 4.62 -5.94
C SER A 74 -9.98 4.23 -5.23
N ALA A 75 -9.65 2.94 -5.18
CA ALA A 75 -8.40 2.45 -4.60
C ALA A 75 -7.18 2.96 -5.39
N ILE A 76 -7.21 2.90 -6.73
CA ILE A 76 -6.11 3.39 -7.58
C ILE A 76 -5.92 4.90 -7.40
N THR A 77 -7.00 5.69 -7.43
CA THR A 77 -6.93 7.15 -7.21
C THR A 77 -6.33 7.47 -5.83
N SER A 78 -6.68 6.70 -4.80
CA SER A 78 -6.14 6.88 -3.45
C SER A 78 -4.64 6.57 -3.38
N VAL A 79 -4.18 5.50 -4.06
CA VAL A 79 -2.74 5.19 -4.16
C VAL A 79 -2.00 6.29 -4.92
N GLN A 80 -2.55 6.78 -6.03
CA GLN A 80 -1.95 7.88 -6.79
C GLN A 80 -1.81 9.16 -5.96
N ALA A 81 -2.82 9.50 -5.16
CA ALA A 81 -2.77 10.65 -4.26
C ALA A 81 -1.66 10.49 -3.20
N ARG A 82 -1.53 9.29 -2.61
CA ARG A 82 -0.45 8.99 -1.65
C ARG A 82 0.92 8.99 -2.32
N LEU A 83 1.03 8.49 -3.54
CA LEU A 83 2.29 8.43 -4.28
C LEU A 83 2.83 9.83 -4.61
N LYS A 84 1.94 10.81 -4.88
CA LYS A 84 2.31 12.22 -5.13
C LYS A 84 3.00 12.91 -3.95
N LEU A 85 2.82 12.42 -2.72
CA LEU A 85 3.49 12.97 -1.53
C LEU A 85 4.99 12.64 -1.51
N TYR A 86 5.42 11.64 -2.28
CA TYR A 86 6.80 11.18 -2.32
C TYR A 86 7.47 11.58 -3.65
N ASN A 87 8.44 12.50 -3.59
CA ASN A 87 9.22 12.91 -4.76
C ASN A 87 10.29 11.88 -5.17
N LYS A 88 10.75 11.03 -4.25
CA LYS A 88 11.72 9.96 -4.48
C LYS A 88 11.38 8.74 -3.65
N VAL A 89 11.71 7.55 -4.17
CA VAL A 89 11.62 6.30 -3.41
C VAL A 89 12.72 6.31 -2.33
N PRO A 90 12.39 6.09 -1.05
CA PRO A 90 13.37 6.00 0.02
C PRO A 90 14.29 4.78 -0.15
N ASN A 91 15.47 4.80 0.48
CA ASN A 91 16.53 3.78 0.30
C ASN A 91 16.09 2.35 0.68
N ASN A 92 15.06 2.20 1.52
CA ASN A 92 14.52 0.91 1.94
C ASN A 92 13.33 0.44 1.08
N GLY A 93 12.96 1.19 0.04
CA GLY A 93 11.74 0.96 -0.74
C GLY A 93 10.50 1.54 -0.09
N LEU A 94 9.39 1.55 -0.83
CA LEU A 94 8.09 2.08 -0.36
C LEU A 94 7.02 1.01 -0.51
N VAL A 95 6.23 0.82 0.54
CA VAL A 95 5.07 -0.08 0.50
C VAL A 95 3.81 0.74 0.77
N ILE A 96 2.83 0.64 -0.11
CA ILE A 96 1.53 1.31 0.02
C ILE A 96 0.45 0.24 -0.01
N TYR A 97 -0.26 0.09 1.11
CA TYR A 97 -1.52 -0.64 1.18
C TYR A 97 -2.66 0.36 1.10
N CYS A 98 -3.60 0.09 0.20
CA CYS A 98 -4.81 0.89 0.05
C CYS A 98 -5.98 -0.02 -0.27
N GLY A 99 -7.12 0.24 0.35
CA GLY A 99 -8.33 -0.49 0.06
C GLY A 99 -9.43 -0.17 1.05
N THR A 100 -10.63 -0.65 0.73
CA THR A 100 -11.78 -0.54 1.62
C THR A 100 -11.97 -1.90 2.30
N ILE A 101 -11.88 -1.92 3.63
CA ILE A 101 -12.21 -3.09 4.43
C ILE A 101 -13.71 -3.10 4.70
N VAL A 102 -14.37 -4.25 4.51
CA VAL A 102 -15.72 -4.43 5.00
C VAL A 102 -15.56 -4.95 6.41
N THR A 103 -15.69 -4.06 7.38
CA THR A 103 -15.81 -4.47 8.78
C THR A 103 -17.28 -4.85 8.95
N GLU A 104 -17.59 -6.13 8.87
CA GLU A 104 -18.82 -6.65 9.50
C GLU A 104 -18.55 -6.52 11.01
N ASP A 105 -19.34 -5.67 11.67
CA ASP A 105 -19.40 -5.59 13.15
C ASP A 105 -19.90 -6.93 13.71
#